data_AF-A0A3N5Z637-F1
#
_entry.id   AF-A0A3N5Z637-F1
#
_cell.length_a   1.000
_cell.length_b   1.000
_cell.length_c   1.000
_cell.angle_alpha   90.00
_cell.angle_beta   90.00
_cell.angle_gamma   90.00
#
_symmetry.space_group_name_H-M   'P 1'
#
loop_
_entity.id
_entity.type
_entity.pdbx_description
1 polymer ?
#
loop_
_entity_poly.entity_id
_entity_poly.type
_entity_poly.pdbx_seq_one_letter_code
_entity_poly.pdbx_strand_id
1 'polypeptide(L)'
;MEKILVIGCKKAMDDVCIGCSRCLVGFNRKDGEFERYKGNNAEIVGLLNCGDCPGATIVTRLAQVNLWNKPMNEKITKVHIGPCIVD
;
A
#
# COMPACT_ATOMS: atom_id res chain seq x y z
N MET A 1 12.54 8.95 -6.80
CA MET A 1 11.27 9.18 -6.10
C MET A 1 10.77 7.84 -5.63
N GLU A 2 10.47 7.69 -4.35
CA GLU A 2 9.96 6.43 -3.81
C GLU A 2 8.47 6.30 -4.14
N LYS A 3 8.07 5.16 -4.71
CA LYS A 3 6.71 4.85 -5.13
C LYS A 3 6.19 3.73 -4.24
N ILE A 4 5.29 4.08 -3.34
CA ILE A 4 4.88 3.22 -2.22
C ILE A 4 3.53 2.59 -2.52
N LEU A 5 3.47 1.26 -2.48
CA LEU A 5 2.23 0.50 -2.43
C LEU A 5 1.95 0.07 -0.99
N VAL A 6 0.75 0.35 -0.48
CA VAL A 6 0.33 -0.12 0.85
C VAL A 6 -0.61 -1.31 0.68
N ILE A 7 -0.32 -2.41 1.38
CA ILE A 7 -1.13 -3.62 1.38
C ILE A 7 -1.91 -3.73 2.69
N GLY A 8 -3.23 -3.86 2.65
CA GLY A 8 -4.10 -4.03 3.83
C GLY A 8 -4.93 -5.32 3.82
N CYS A 9 -5.53 -5.69 4.95
CA CYS A 9 -6.39 -6.88 5.02
C CYS A 9 -7.66 -6.65 4.21
N LYS A 10 -8.10 -7.63 3.42
CA LYS A 10 -9.32 -7.53 2.62
C LYS A 10 -10.55 -7.19 3.47
N LYS A 11 -10.82 -7.97 4.52
CA LYS A 11 -11.98 -7.76 5.40
C LYS A 11 -11.94 -6.38 6.06
N ALA A 12 -10.78 -6.01 6.64
CA ALA A 12 -10.64 -4.69 7.25
C ALA A 12 -10.79 -3.57 6.22
N MET A 13 -10.24 -3.74 5.01
CA MET A 13 -10.35 -2.74 3.93
C MET A 13 -11.77 -2.58 3.41
N ASP A 14 -12.53 -3.67 3.34
CA ASP A 14 -13.89 -3.68 2.81
C ASP A 14 -14.92 -3.22 3.87
N ASP A 15 -14.72 -3.58 5.15
CA ASP A 15 -15.72 -3.37 6.21
C ASP A 15 -15.44 -2.18 7.15
N VAL A 16 -14.16 -1.80 7.33
CA VAL A 16 -13.74 -0.86 8.39
C VAL A 16 -12.92 0.32 7.85
N CYS A 17 -12.07 0.06 6.85
CA CYS A 17 -11.17 1.07 6.32
C CYS A 17 -11.96 2.04 5.44
N ILE A 18 -11.90 3.32 5.78
CA ILE A 18 -12.49 4.38 4.97
C ILE A 18 -11.58 4.71 3.77
N GLY A 19 -10.52 3.92 3.53
CA GLY A 19 -9.59 4.03 2.40
C GLY A 19 -8.73 5.30 2.37
N CYS A 20 -9.05 6.33 3.13
CA CYS A 20 -8.57 7.68 2.88
C CYS A 20 -7.86 8.37 4.05
N SER A 21 -8.03 7.90 5.29
CA SER A 21 -7.56 8.68 6.45
C SER A 21 -6.27 8.14 7.04
N ARG A 22 -6.25 6.95 7.66
CA ARG A 22 -5.11 6.55 8.50
C ARG A 22 -3.79 6.42 7.74
N CYS A 23 -3.76 5.66 6.63
CA CYS A 23 -2.53 5.45 5.86
C CYS A 23 -2.10 6.73 5.11
N LEU A 24 -3.04 7.45 4.49
CA LEU A 24 -2.72 8.66 3.72
C LEU A 24 -2.36 9.84 4.62
N VAL A 25 -3.06 10.05 5.75
CA VAL A 25 -2.73 11.11 6.72
C VAL A 25 -1.37 10.83 7.36
N GLY A 26 -1.11 9.59 7.79
CA GLY A 26 0.20 9.20 8.33
C GLY A 26 1.31 9.46 7.31
N PHE A 27 1.07 9.15 6.04
CA PHE A 27 2.03 9.43 4.98
C PHE A 27 2.22 10.92 4.69
N ASN A 28 1.14 11.71 4.66
CA ASN A 28 1.19 13.15 4.40
C ASN A 28 1.91 13.90 5.52
N ARG A 29 1.72 13.47 6.77
CA ARG A 29 2.42 14.02 7.94
C ARG A 29 3.82 13.45 8.13
N LYS A 30 4.14 12.36 7.41
CA LYS A 30 5.36 11.57 7.59
C LYS A 30 5.50 11.09 9.04
N ASP A 31 4.41 10.58 9.61
CA ASP A 31 4.35 10.06 10.98
C ASP A 31 4.52 8.54 11.01
N GLY A 32 4.97 8.00 12.16
CA GLY A 32 5.12 6.57 12.40
C GLY A 32 6.07 5.90 11.40
N GLU A 33 5.63 4.81 10.76
CA GLU A 33 6.43 4.07 9.77
C GLU A 33 6.90 4.93 8.58
N PHE A 34 6.23 6.05 8.30
CA PHE A 34 6.57 6.94 7.20
C PHE A 34 7.62 8.01 7.56
N GLU A 35 8.06 8.10 8.81
CA GLU A 35 9.14 9.01 9.22
C GLU A 35 10.44 8.78 8.43
N ARG A 36 10.68 7.53 8.00
CA ARG A 36 11.80 7.13 7.14
C ARG A 36 11.83 7.86 5.78
N TYR A 37 10.75 8.51 5.39
CA TYR A 37 10.65 9.29 4.16
C TYR A 37 10.79 10.79 4.38
N LYS A 38 11.06 11.27 5.61
CA LYS A 38 11.40 12.67 5.86
C LYS A 38 12.64 13.07 5.06
N GLY A 39 12.57 14.22 4.38
CA GLY A 39 13.65 14.70 3.50
C GLY A 39 13.78 13.99 2.15
N ASN A 40 12.96 12.97 1.87
CA ASN A 40 12.95 12.24 0.61
C ASN A 40 11.65 12.48 -0.16
N ASN A 41 11.72 12.53 -1.49
CA ASN A 41 10.52 12.60 -2.31
C ASN A 41 9.90 11.20 -2.45
N ALA A 42 8.72 11.01 -1.87
CA ALA A 42 7.97 9.77 -1.87
C ALA A 42 6.49 10.07 -2.15
N GLU A 43 5.79 9.13 -2.77
CA GLU A 43 4.34 9.16 -2.96
C GLU A 43 3.72 7.77 -2.77
N ILE A 44 2.45 7.75 -2.34
CA ILE A 44 1.65 6.53 -2.33
C ILE A 44 1.02 6.39 -3.72
N VAL A 45 1.34 5.30 -4.41
CA VAL A 45 0.78 4.99 -5.73
C VAL A 45 -0.50 4.17 -5.66
N GLY A 46 -0.80 3.57 -4.50
CA GLY A 46 -2.02 2.81 -4.33
C GLY A 46 -2.17 2.13 -2.98
N LEU A 47 -3.39 1.66 -2.76
CA LEU A 47 -3.82 0.83 -1.65
C LEU A 47 -4.37 -0.47 -2.25
N LEU A 48 -3.85 -1.61 -1.82
CA LEU A 48 -4.22 -2.93 -2.33
C LEU A 48 -4.55 -3.85 -1.15
N ASN A 49 -5.62 -4.64 -1.24
CA ASN A 49 -5.85 -5.65 -0.21
C ASN A 49 -5.04 -6.94 -0.43
N CYS A 50 -4.84 -7.70 0.64
CA CYS A 50 -4.09 -8.97 0.67
C CYS A 50 -4.76 -10.11 -0.14
N GLY A 51 -6.00 -9.90 -0.61
CA GLY A 51 -6.70 -10.87 -1.44
C GLY A 51 -7.41 -12.01 -0.71
N ASP A 52 -7.71 -11.82 0.58
CA ASP A 52 -8.36 -12.75 1.52
C ASP A 52 -7.44 -13.80 2.16
N CYS A 53 -7.83 -14.31 3.33
CA CYS A 53 -7.13 -15.41 3.98
C CYS A 53 -7.37 -16.71 3.19
N PRO A 54 -6.34 -17.53 2.90
CA PRO A 54 -5.00 -17.58 3.52
C PRO A 54 -3.90 -16.76 2.80
N GLY A 55 -4.24 -15.75 2.00
CA GLY A 55 -3.29 -14.89 1.30
C GLY A 55 -2.81 -15.44 -0.04
N ALA A 56 -3.43 -16.51 -0.55
CA ALA A 56 -2.98 -17.21 -1.75
C ALA A 56 -2.98 -16.32 -3.02
N THR A 57 -3.79 -15.27 -3.07
CA THR A 57 -3.94 -14.43 -4.26
C THR A 57 -3.03 -13.20 -4.27
N ILE A 58 -2.26 -12.94 -3.20
CA ILE A 58 -1.47 -11.70 -3.10
C ILE A 58 -0.40 -11.57 -4.18
N VAL A 59 0.26 -12.67 -4.53
CA VAL A 59 1.29 -12.69 -5.59
C VAL A 59 0.67 -12.30 -6.94
N THR A 60 -0.49 -12.86 -7.26
CA THR A 60 -1.21 -12.56 -8.51
C THR A 60 -1.65 -11.10 -8.55
N ARG A 61 -2.14 -10.55 -7.43
CA ARG A 61 -2.53 -9.14 -7.32
C ARG A 61 -1.33 -8.19 -7.48
N LEU A 62 -0.18 -8.52 -6.90
CA LEU A 62 1.06 -7.73 -7.09
C LEU A 62 1.55 -7.80 -8.54
N ALA A 63 1.47 -8.97 -9.18
CA ALA A 63 1.78 -9.12 -10.59
C ALA A 63 0.83 -8.28 -11.46
N GLN A 64 -0.47 -8.27 -11.16
CA GLN A 64 -1.46 -7.43 -11.86
C GLN A 64 -1.14 -5.95 -11.75
N VAL A 65 -0.86 -5.44 -10.54
CA VAL A 65 -0.49 -4.03 -10.34
C VAL A 65 0.78 -3.66 -11.11
N ASN A 66 1.80 -4.53 -11.08
CA ASN A 66 3.03 -4.28 -11.84
C ASN A 66 2.76 -4.26 -13.36
N LEU A 67 1.97 -5.21 -13.87
CA LEU A 67 1.60 -5.27 -15.28
C LEU A 67 0.80 -4.05 -15.73
N TRP A 68 -0.14 -3.57 -14.89
CA TRP A 68 -0.97 -2.40 -15.19
C TRP A 68 -0.18 -1.09 -15.15
N ASN A 69 0.79 -0.99 -14.25
CA ASN A 69 1.58 0.23 -14.11
C ASN A 69 2.73 0.33 -15.12
N LYS A 70 3.18 -0.80 -15.70
CA LYS A 70 4.30 -0.85 -16.65
C LYS A 70 4.11 0.07 -17.87
N PRO A 71 2.94 0.12 -18.56
CA PRO A 71 2.70 1.06 -19.65
C PRO A 71 2.70 2.53 -19.23
N MET A 72 2.37 2.81 -17.96
CA MET A 72 2.36 4.17 -17.38
C MET A 72 3.75 4.60 -16.88
N ASN A 73 4.77 3.76 -17.05
CA ASN A 73 6.11 3.94 -16.50
C ASN A 73 6.11 4.16 -14.97
N GLU A 74 5.10 3.61 -14.28
CA GLU A 74 5.00 3.65 -12.83
C GLU A 74 5.58 2.36 -12.23
N LYS A 75 6.61 2.51 -11.39
CA LYS A 75 7.30 1.37 -10.78
C LYS A 75 7.24 1.48 -9.27
N ILE A 76 6.57 0.53 -8.64
CA ILE A 76 6.55 0.41 -7.17
C ILE A 76 7.98 0.08 -6.69
N THR A 77 8.51 0.91 -5.79
CA THR A 77 9.84 0.73 -5.19
C THR A 77 9.78 0.16 -3.79
N LYS A 78 8.66 0.37 -3.07
CA LYS A 78 8.46 -0.07 -1.70
C LYS A 78 7.04 -0.61 -1.51
N VAL A 79 6.93 -1.68 -0.74
CA VAL A 79 5.67 -2.25 -0.31
C VAL A 79 5.59 -2.14 1.21
N HIS A 80 4.52 -1.52 1.71
CA HIS A 80 4.22 -1.42 3.14
C HIS A 80 3.08 -2.38 3.47
N ILE A 81 3.23 -3.11 4.57
CA ILE A 81 2.18 -3.99 5.09
C ILE A 81 1.44 -3.20 6.17
N GLY A 82 0.14 -2.99 5.96
CA GLY A 82 -0.71 -2.29 6.90
C GLY A 82 -0.91 -3.11 8.18
N PRO A 83 -1.03 -2.44 9.34
CA PRO A 83 -1.18 -3.13 10.63
C PRO A 83 -2.42 -4.02 10.67
N CYS A 84 -3.48 -3.69 9.92
CA CYS A 84 -4.70 -4.49 9.84
C CYS A 84 -4.53 -5.90 9.22
N ILE A 85 -3.35 -6.24 8.69
CA ILE A 85 -3.00 -7.62 8.30
C ILE A 85 -2.33 -8.39 9.44
N VAL A 86 -1.64 -7.66 10.32
CA VAL A 86 -0.73 -8.21 11.33
C VAL A 86 -1.43 -8.32 12.70
N ASP A 87 -2.39 -7.43 12.95
CA ASP A 87 -3.35 -7.47 14.08
C ASP A 87 -4.55 -8.36 13.77
#